data_AF-A0A3M2D0H3-F1
#
_entry.id   AF-A0A3M2D0H3-F1
#
_cell.length_a   1.000
_cell.length_b   1.000
_cell.length_c   1.000
_cell.angle_alpha   90.00
_cell.angle_beta   90.00
_cell.angle_gamma   90.00
#
_symmetry.space_group_name_H-M   'P 1'
#
loop_
_entity.id
_entity.type
_entity.pdbx_description
1 polymer ?
#
loop_
_entity_poly.entity_id
_entity_poly.type
_entity_poly.pdbx_seq_one_letter_code
_entity_poly.pdbx_strand_id
1 'polypeptide(L)' 'AQVVHADAVESGMQLAELLKRHLEIDHVPVLQAGAVLGTHVGPGAVALAVSRE' A
#
# COMPACT_ATOMS: atom_id res chain seq x y z
N ALA A 1 8.31 -5.42 1.46
CA ALA A 1 6.91 -5.04 1.76
C ALA A 1 6.38 -4.16 0.63
N GLN A 2 5.07 -4.15 0.39
CA GLN A 2 4.44 -3.31 -0.64
C GLN A 2 3.08 -2.79 -0.17
N VAL A 3 2.71 -1.60 -0.65
CA VAL A 3 1.42 -0.95 -0.37
C VAL A 3 0.59 -0.95 -1.65
N VAL A 4 -0.69 -1.30 -1.54
CA VAL A 4 -1.66 -1.25 -2.65
C VAL A 4 -2.84 -0.38 -2.22
N HIS A 5 -3.31 0.54 -3.07
CA HIS A 5 -4.45 1.42 -2.76
C HIS A 5 -5.52 1.40 -3.85
N ALA A 6 -6.78 1.61 -3.47
CA ALA A 6 -7.88 1.87 -4.41
C ALA A 6 -8.26 3.35 -4.31
N ASP A 7 -7.78 4.16 -5.26
CA ASP A 7 -8.03 5.62 -5.34
C ASP A 7 -7.65 6.39 -4.06
N ALA A 8 -6.67 5.88 -3.31
CA ALA A 8 -6.23 6.41 -2.01
C ALA A 8 -4.71 6.63 -1.98
N VAL A 9 -4.15 7.24 -3.03
CA VAL A 9 -2.69 7.38 -3.22
C VAL A 9 -2.03 8.11 -2.05
N GLU A 10 -2.64 9.16 -1.51
CA GLU A 10 -2.09 9.92 -0.38
C GLU A 10 -1.94 9.06 0.87
N SER A 11 -2.99 8.32 1.24
CA SER A 11 -2.97 7.38 2.36
C SER A 11 -1.99 6.23 2.13
N GLY A 12 -1.88 5.74 0.88
CA GLY A 12 -0.89 4.73 0.49
C GLY A 12 0.55 5.23 0.66
N MET A 13 0.85 6.46 0.24
CA MET A 13 2.17 7.07 0.44
C MET A 13 2.49 7.33 1.92
N GLN A 14 1.51 7.80 2.70
CA GLN A 14 1.67 7.99 4.14
C GLN A 14 2.02 6.67 4.84
N LEU A 15 1.34 5.57 4.49
CA LEU A 15 1.63 4.25 5.03
C LEU A 15 3.03 3.76 4.61
N ALA A 16 3.40 3.94 3.34
CA ALA A 16 4.74 3.58 2.86
C ALA A 16 5.85 4.34 3.62
N GLU A 17 5.65 5.63 3.91
CA GLU A 17 6.62 6.43 4.66
C GLU A 17 6.72 6.01 6.13
N LEU A 18 5.62 5.57 6.74
CA LEU A 18 5.65 4.96 8.07
C LEU A 18 6.44 3.64 8.07
N LEU A 19 6.27 2.80 7.05
CA LEU A 19 6.98 1.53 6.92
C LEU A 19 8.49 1.73 6.75
N LYS A 20 8.91 2.68 5.91
CA LYS A 20 10.33 3.03 5.75
C LYS A 20 10.96 3.45 7.07
N ARG A 21 10.29 4.35 7.82
CA ARG A 21 10.81 4.90 9.09
C ARG A 21 10.85 3.88 10.23
N HIS A 22 9.86 2.99 10.32
CA HIS A 22 9.72 2.11 11.48
C HIS A 22 10.26 0.69 11.26
N LEU A 23 10.41 0.25 10.02
CA LEU A 23 10.84 -1.11 9.70
C LEU A 23 12.15 -1.15 8.90
N GLU A 24 12.83 -0.01 8.75
CA GLU A 24 14.12 0.12 8.04
C GLU A 24 14.07 -0.46 6.62
N ILE A 25 12.93 -0.31 5.94
CA ILE A 25 12.75 -0.79 4.55
C ILE A 25 13.17 0.32 3.59
N ASP A 26 14.21 0.10 2.80
CA ASP A 26 14.73 1.10 1.84
C ASP A 26 13.70 1.52 0.79
N HIS A 27 12.93 0.56 0.29
CA HIS A 27 11.95 0.78 -0.77
C HIS A 27 10.64 0.06 -0.49
N VAL A 28 9.55 0.84 -0.46
CA VAL A 28 8.18 0.34 -0.36
C VAL A 28 7.41 0.83 -1.58
N PRO A 29 7.17 -0.04 -2.59
CA PRO A 29 6.39 0.35 -3.76
C PRO A 29 4.93 0.60 -3.35
N VAL A 30 4.35 1.64 -3.93
CA VAL A 30 2.95 2.03 -3.78
C VAL A 30 2.25 1.79 -5.12
N LEU A 31 1.26 0.91 -5.13
CA LEU A 31 0.60 0.42 -6.35
C LEU A 31 -0.89 0.73 -6.33
N GLN A 32 -1.47 1.08 -7.48
CA GLN A 32 -2.92 1.13 -7.65
C GLN A 32 -3.49 -0.29 -7.71
N ALA A 33 -4.59 -0.52 -6.99
CA ALA A 33 -5.34 -1.77 -7.04
C ALA A 33 -5.92 -1.99 -8.45
N GLY A 34 -5.78 -3.21 -8.97
CA GLY A 34 -6.43 -3.59 -10.22
C GLY A 34 -7.96 -3.53 -10.12
N ALA A 35 -8.65 -3.39 -11.25
CA ALA A 35 -10.10 -3.16 -11.32
C ALA A 35 -10.93 -4.19 -10.54
N VAL A 36 -10.55 -5.47 -10.57
CA VAL A 36 -11.23 -6.53 -9.82
C VAL A 36 -11.12 -6.28 -8.32
N LEU A 37 -9.91 -6.04 -7.81
CA LEU A 37 -9.70 -5.78 -6.38
C LEU A 37 -10.41 -4.49 -5.96
N GLY A 38 -10.25 -3.41 -6.74
CA GLY A 38 -10.90 -2.12 -6.49
C GLY A 38 -12.42 -2.22 -6.39
N THR A 39 -13.06 -3.02 -7.24
CA THR A 39 -14.52 -3.25 -7.20
C THR A 39 -14.99 -3.87 -5.89
N HIS A 40 -14.18 -4.74 -5.28
CA HIS A 40 -14.56 -5.46 -4.05
C HIS A 40 -14.26 -4.66 -2.78
N VAL A 41 -13.14 -3.93 -2.75
CA VAL A 41 -12.70 -3.19 -1.54
C VAL A 41 -13.24 -1.77 -1.49
N GLY A 42 -13.62 -1.20 -2.64
CA GLY A 42 -14.12 0.16 -2.78
C GLY A 42 -13.02 1.24 -2.73
N PRO A 43 -13.36 2.48 -3.15
CA PRO A 43 -12.44 3.61 -3.08
C PRO A 43 -12.09 3.97 -1.63
N GLY A 44 -10.87 4.42 -1.40
CA GLY A 44 -10.34 4.74 -0.06
C GLY A 44 -9.59 3.58 0.60
N ALA A 45 -9.65 2.36 0.07
CA ALA A 45 -8.99 1.21 0.65
C ALA A 45 -7.46 1.27 0.47
N VAL A 46 -6.74 0.82 1.49
CA VAL A 46 -5.26 0.66 1.48
C VAL A 46 -4.91 -0.68 2.11
N ALA A 47 -3.99 -1.41 1.47
CA ALA A 47 -3.50 -2.70 1.92
C ALA A 47 -1.97 -2.70 2.00
N LEU A 48 -1.44 -3.47 2.96
CA LEU A 48 -0.02 -3.73 3.14
C LEU A 48 0.22 -5.22 3.00
N ALA A 49 1.12 -5.60 2.08
CA ALA A 49 1.64 -6.96 1.99
C ALA A 49 3.10 -7.00 2.45
N VAL A 50 3.40 -7.89 3.38
CA VAL A 50 4.74 -8.14 3.93
C VAL A 50 5.10 -9.61 3.73
N SER A 51 6.37 -9.87 3.43
CA SER A 51 6.96 -11.22 3.44
C SER A 51 8.02 -11.26 4.54
N ARG A 52 8.11 -12.39 5.22
CA ARG A 52 9.12 -12.66 6.24
C ARG A 52 9.91 -13.86 5.73
N GLU A 53 10.89 -13.57 4.88
CA GLU A 53 11.90 -14.54 4.47
C GLU A 53 13.01 -14.60 5.51
#